data_AF-Q9ALJ7-F1
#
_entry.id   AF-Q9ALJ7-F1
#
_cell.length_a   1.000
_cell.length_b   1.000
_cell.length_c   1.000
_cell.angle_alpha   90.00
_cell.angle_beta   90.00
_cell.angle_gamma   90.00
#
_symmetry.space_group_name_H-M   'P 1'
#
loop_
_entity.id
_entity.type
_entity.pdbx_description
1 polymer ?
#
loop_
_entity_poly.entity_id
_entity_poly.type
_entity_poly.pdbx_seq_one_letter_code
_entity_poly.pdbx_strand_id
1 'polypeptide(L)'
;MRIFVDDGSTNIKLAWVEDGAVKTLISPNSFKPEWSMTLQGLTDATIPASANYEIDGEKYSFDQLSPDAVRTTETRYQYSDVNVVAIHHALIQSGIAPQPVDIVVTLPLGEYLDENDQPNLANIERKKNNVRRAVTVQGRENFTIRKVSVLPESVPAGFDVLKDL
;
A
#
# COMPACT_ATOMS: atom_id res chain seq x y z
N MET A 1 -1.36 1.52 16.19
CA MET A 1 -0.34 0.54 15.73
C MET A 1 0.57 1.18 14.68
N ARG A 2 1.85 0.78 14.59
CA ARG A 2 2.78 1.26 13.54
C ARG A 2 3.11 0.14 12.55
N ILE A 3 3.02 0.44 11.25
CA ILE A 3 3.26 -0.53 10.16
C ILE A 3 4.24 0.09 9.15
N PHE A 4 5.23 -0.69 8.74
CA PHE A 4 6.18 -0.33 7.69
C PHE A 4 5.71 -0.94 6.38
N VAL A 5 5.74 -0.14 5.32
CA VAL A 5 5.16 -0.45 4.03
C VAL A 5 6.20 -0.11 2.96
N ASP A 6 6.75 -1.13 2.30
CA ASP A 6 7.45 -0.96 1.02
C ASP A 6 6.38 -1.13 -0.07
N ASP A 7 5.88 0.00 -0.58
CA ASP A 7 4.77 0.09 -1.52
C ASP A 7 5.22 0.26 -2.97
N GLY A 8 6.14 -0.61 -3.38
CA GLY A 8 6.56 -0.73 -4.78
C GLY A 8 5.42 -1.13 -5.73
N SER A 9 5.54 -0.73 -7.01
CA SER A 9 4.47 -0.89 -8.02
C SER A 9 4.13 -2.33 -8.40
N THR A 10 4.96 -3.32 -8.02
CA THR A 10 4.66 -4.75 -8.24
C THR A 10 3.97 -5.37 -7.06
N ASN A 11 4.51 -5.12 -5.86
CA ASN A 11 4.09 -5.74 -4.62
C ASN A 11 4.23 -4.74 -3.49
N ILE A 12 3.23 -4.74 -2.62
CA ILE A 12 3.25 -4.10 -1.32
C ILE A 12 3.83 -5.10 -0.32
N LYS A 13 4.85 -4.70 0.44
CA LYS A 13 5.41 -5.51 1.52
C LYS A 13 5.13 -4.79 2.83
N LEU A 14 4.54 -5.50 3.78
CA LEU A 14 4.30 -5.01 5.12
C LEU A 14 5.27 -5.63 6.10
N ALA A 15 5.68 -4.85 7.10
CA ALA A 15 6.30 -5.34 8.31
C ALA A 15 5.72 -4.62 9.53
N TRP A 16 5.44 -5.36 10.59
CA TRP A 16 4.99 -4.80 11.87
C TRP A 16 5.47 -5.66 13.04
N VAL A 17 5.34 -5.13 14.25
CA VAL A 17 5.63 -5.87 15.48
C VAL A 17 4.31 -6.23 16.15
N GLU A 18 4.14 -7.50 16.47
CA GLU A 18 3.01 -8.05 17.21
C GLU A 18 3.54 -9.07 18.21
N ASP A 19 3.16 -8.93 19.47
CA ASP A 19 3.64 -9.78 20.58
C ASP A 19 5.17 -9.92 20.66
N GLY A 20 5.89 -8.83 20.33
CA GLY A 20 7.35 -8.78 20.34
C GLY A 20 8.02 -9.46 19.13
N ALA A 21 7.25 -10.06 18.22
CA ALA A 21 7.75 -10.68 17.01
C ALA A 21 7.52 -9.79 15.78
N VAL A 22 8.48 -9.80 14.85
CA VAL A 22 8.30 -9.16 13.53
C VAL A 22 7.40 -10.07 12.68
N LYS A 23 6.33 -9.49 12.15
CA LYS A 23 5.43 -10.10 11.18
C LYS A 23 5.63 -9.43 9.83
N THR A 24 5.44 -10.19 8.75
CA THR A 24 5.57 -9.68 7.38
C THR A 24 4.45 -10.21 6.48
N LEU A 25 4.07 -9.43 5.47
CA LEU A 25 3.13 -9.83 4.44
C LEU A 25 3.61 -9.29 3.09
N ILE A 26 3.44 -10.06 2.01
CA ILE A 26 3.58 -9.56 0.64
C ILE A 26 2.23 -9.65 -0.03
N SER A 27 1.81 -8.56 -0.66
CA SER A 27 0.54 -8.44 -1.38
C SER A 27 0.79 -7.89 -2.79
N PRO A 28 0.31 -8.55 -3.85
CA PRO A 28 0.53 -8.08 -5.21
C PRO A 28 -0.30 -6.83 -5.52
N ASN A 29 0.24 -5.98 -6.41
CA ASN A 29 -0.48 -4.82 -6.92
C ASN A 29 -1.21 -5.17 -8.22
N SER A 30 -2.42 -5.70 -8.10
CA SER A 30 -3.27 -6.12 -9.23
C SER A 30 -4.70 -5.62 -9.05
N PHE A 31 -5.01 -4.47 -9.65
CA PHE A 31 -6.31 -3.81 -9.49
C PHE A 31 -6.89 -3.39 -10.83
N LYS A 32 -8.21 -3.53 -10.95
CA LYS A 32 -9.02 -3.06 -12.07
C LYS A 32 -9.77 -1.77 -11.68
N PRO A 33 -9.94 -0.79 -12.58
CA PRO A 33 -10.67 0.46 -12.32
C PRO A 33 -12.20 0.28 -12.39
N GLU A 34 -12.70 -0.82 -11.85
CA GLU A 34 -14.11 -1.10 -11.70
C GLU A 34 -14.33 -2.06 -10.52
N TRP A 35 -15.54 -2.06 -9.96
CA TRP A 35 -15.94 -3.11 -9.03
C TRP A 35 -16.19 -4.42 -9.77
N SER A 36 -15.74 -5.51 -9.16
CA SER A 36 -16.04 -6.85 -9.61
C SER A 36 -17.34 -7.33 -8.98
N MET A 37 -18.18 -8.00 -9.78
CA MET A 37 -19.43 -8.56 -9.27
C MET A 37 -19.13 -9.71 -8.32
N THR A 38 -19.63 -9.60 -7.08
CA THR A 38 -19.60 -10.71 -6.13
C THR A 38 -20.91 -11.48 -6.26
N LEU A 39 -20.85 -12.71 -6.79
CA LEU A 39 -22.03 -13.57 -6.94
C LEU A 39 -22.25 -14.41 -5.66
N GLN A 40 -22.53 -13.73 -4.54
CA GLN A 40 -22.87 -14.38 -3.27
C GLN A 40 -24.10 -15.28 -3.45
N GLY A 41 -23.93 -16.60 -3.24
CA GLY A 41 -25.01 -17.59 -3.28
C GLY A 41 -25.24 -18.32 -4.62
N LEU A 42 -24.50 -17.98 -5.68
CA LEU A 42 -24.57 -18.67 -6.99
C LEU A 42 -23.29 -19.42 -7.37
N THR A 43 -22.26 -19.28 -6.54
CA THR A 43 -21.00 -20.03 -6.69
C THR A 43 -20.65 -20.68 -5.36
N ASP A 44 -19.91 -21.79 -5.44
CA ASP A 44 -19.49 -22.58 -4.27
C ASP A 44 -18.85 -21.69 -3.20
N ALA A 45 -19.02 -22.03 -1.92
CA ALA A 45 -18.53 -21.23 -0.78
C ALA A 45 -16.99 -21.04 -0.75
N THR A 46 -16.31 -21.64 -1.73
CA THR A 46 -14.88 -21.56 -1.98
C THR A 46 -14.46 -20.38 -2.87
N ILE A 47 -15.39 -19.67 -3.54
CA ILE A 47 -15.04 -18.47 -4.31
C ILE A 47 -15.02 -17.26 -3.35
N PRO A 48 -13.85 -16.64 -3.11
CA PRO A 48 -13.78 -15.46 -2.25
C PRO A 48 -14.65 -14.34 -2.81
N ALA A 49 -15.37 -13.64 -1.94
CA ALA A 49 -16.04 -12.41 -2.33
C ALA A 49 -15.02 -11.43 -2.94
N SER A 50 -15.41 -10.77 -4.04
CA SER A 50 -14.56 -9.79 -4.70
C SER A 50 -14.19 -8.67 -3.71
N ALA A 51 -12.90 -8.35 -3.62
CA ALA A 51 -12.44 -7.24 -2.80
C ALA A 51 -12.64 -5.94 -3.59
N ASN A 52 -13.75 -5.26 -3.31
CA ASN A 52 -14.17 -4.01 -3.96
C ASN A 52 -13.83 -2.81 -3.06
N TYR A 53 -13.27 -1.77 -3.66
CA TYR A 53 -12.73 -0.58 -3.02
C TYR A 53 -13.30 0.69 -3.67
N GLU A 54 -13.51 1.73 -2.88
CA GLU A 54 -13.84 3.07 -3.40
C GLU A 54 -12.96 4.12 -2.72
N ILE A 55 -12.40 5.02 -3.53
CA ILE A 55 -11.56 6.15 -3.13
C ILE A 55 -11.95 7.36 -3.97
N ASP A 56 -12.24 8.50 -3.32
CA ASP A 56 -12.63 9.75 -3.99
C ASP A 56 -13.77 9.60 -5.03
N GLY A 57 -14.66 8.62 -4.85
CA GLY A 57 -15.77 8.30 -5.76
C GLY A 57 -15.41 7.34 -6.91
N GLU A 58 -14.12 7.03 -7.08
CA GLU A 58 -13.62 6.07 -8.07
C GLU A 58 -13.62 4.64 -7.50
N LYS A 59 -13.92 3.67 -8.36
CA LYS A 59 -14.13 2.27 -7.98
C LYS A 59 -13.01 1.38 -8.47
N TYR A 60 -12.53 0.51 -7.58
CA TYR A 60 -11.48 -0.46 -7.88
C TYR A 60 -11.84 -1.84 -7.35
N SER A 61 -11.31 -2.89 -7.97
CA SER A 61 -11.38 -4.25 -7.43
C SER A 61 -10.06 -4.97 -7.59
N PHE A 62 -9.73 -5.82 -6.62
CA PHE A 62 -8.54 -6.66 -6.69
C PHE A 62 -8.78 -7.84 -7.63
N ASP A 63 -7.84 -8.08 -8.54
CA ASP A 63 -7.89 -9.21 -9.48
C ASP A 63 -6.71 -10.15 -9.26
N GLN A 64 -6.98 -11.34 -8.72
CA GLN A 64 -5.96 -12.39 -8.52
C GLN A 64 -5.43 -12.98 -9.83
N LEU A 65 -6.19 -12.85 -10.93
CA LEU A 65 -5.92 -13.51 -12.20
C LEU A 65 -5.36 -12.56 -13.26
N SER A 66 -5.38 -11.23 -13.02
CA SER A 66 -4.79 -10.28 -13.96
C SER A 66 -3.26 -10.28 -13.83
N PRO A 67 -2.52 -10.62 -14.90
CA PRO A 67 -1.07 -10.58 -14.92
C PRO A 67 -0.53 -9.17 -15.25
N ASP A 68 -1.39 -8.16 -15.37
CA ASP A 68 -0.99 -6.78 -15.66
C ASP A 68 -0.41 -6.13 -14.40
N ALA A 69 0.70 -6.68 -13.92
CA ALA A 69 1.57 -6.01 -12.97
C ALA A 69 1.93 -4.65 -13.58
N VAL A 70 1.56 -3.57 -12.90
CA VAL A 70 1.94 -2.21 -13.29
C VAL A 70 3.45 -2.21 -13.57
N ARG A 71 3.82 -1.88 -14.81
CA ARG A 71 5.21 -1.92 -15.29
C ARG A 71 6.13 -1.27 -14.25
N THR A 72 7.15 -2.02 -13.85
CA THR A 72 8.11 -1.68 -12.79
C THR A 72 8.97 -0.50 -13.19
N THR A 73 8.51 0.71 -12.88
CA THR A 73 9.20 2.01 -12.66
C THR A 73 8.24 3.18 -12.92
N GLU A 74 6.93 3.01 -12.76
CA GLU A 74 5.99 4.11 -12.96
C GLU A 74 6.00 5.03 -11.73
N THR A 75 6.72 6.15 -11.79
CA THR A 75 6.76 7.13 -10.69
C THR A 75 5.38 7.69 -10.39
N ARG A 76 4.48 7.75 -11.39
CA ARG A 76 3.08 8.17 -11.18
C ARG A 76 2.32 7.24 -10.26
N TYR A 77 2.68 5.94 -10.22
CA TYR A 77 2.04 4.97 -9.33
C TYR A 77 2.11 5.44 -7.87
N GLN A 78 3.25 5.98 -7.45
CA GLN A 78 3.49 6.39 -6.06
C GLN A 78 2.51 7.45 -5.55
N TYR A 79 1.87 8.19 -6.47
CA TYR A 79 0.90 9.25 -6.17
C TYR A 79 -0.51 8.93 -6.70
N SER A 80 -0.76 7.68 -7.09
CA SER A 80 -2.02 7.22 -7.68
C SER A 80 -3.02 6.71 -6.63
N ASP A 81 -4.28 6.62 -7.04
CA ASP A 81 -5.36 5.95 -6.29
C ASP A 81 -5.04 4.47 -6.06
N VAL A 82 -4.54 3.79 -7.10
CA VAL A 82 -4.20 2.37 -7.05
C VAL A 82 -3.15 2.09 -5.97
N ASN A 83 -2.18 2.98 -5.75
CA ASN A 83 -1.23 2.83 -4.65
C ASN A 83 -1.92 2.87 -3.28
N VAL A 84 -2.85 3.80 -3.05
CA VAL A 84 -3.59 3.89 -1.78
C VAL A 84 -4.48 2.65 -1.59
N VAL A 85 -5.20 2.25 -2.63
CA VAL A 85 -6.04 1.04 -2.63
C VAL A 85 -5.19 -0.21 -2.35
N ALA A 86 -4.01 -0.33 -2.96
CA ALA A 86 -3.11 -1.46 -2.75
C ALA A 86 -2.58 -1.52 -1.30
N ILE A 87 -2.24 -0.37 -0.70
CA ILE A 87 -1.86 -0.29 0.71
C ILE A 87 -3.01 -0.78 1.60
N HIS A 88 -4.23 -0.28 1.38
CA HIS A 88 -5.41 -0.72 2.15
C HIS A 88 -5.72 -2.20 1.95
N HIS A 89 -5.59 -2.73 0.73
CA HIS A 89 -5.75 -4.15 0.45
C HIS A 89 -4.73 -4.97 1.25
N ALA A 90 -3.45 -4.59 1.24
CA ALA A 90 -2.41 -5.27 2.02
C ALA A 90 -2.70 -5.21 3.54
N LEU A 91 -3.17 -4.08 4.06
CA LEU A 91 -3.57 -3.95 5.46
C LEU A 91 -4.69 -4.92 5.82
N ILE A 92 -5.69 -5.12 4.95
CA ILE A 92 -6.76 -6.09 5.17
C ILE A 92 -6.23 -7.52 5.11
N GLN A 93 -5.33 -7.83 4.17
CA GLN A 93 -4.71 -9.14 4.04
C GLN A 93 -3.77 -9.48 5.21
N SER A 94 -3.30 -8.49 5.96
CA SER A 94 -2.43 -8.70 7.13
C SER A 94 -3.11 -9.47 8.27
N GLY A 95 -4.45 -9.52 8.30
CA GLY A 95 -5.23 -10.10 9.39
C GLY A 95 -5.38 -9.21 10.62
N ILE A 96 -4.74 -8.03 10.63
CA ILE A 96 -4.92 -7.02 11.68
C ILE A 96 -6.37 -6.53 11.66
N ALA A 97 -7.01 -6.44 12.82
CA ALA A 97 -8.34 -5.84 12.92
C ALA A 97 -8.30 -4.37 12.47
N PRO A 98 -9.21 -3.92 11.58
CA PRO A 98 -9.27 -2.54 11.12
C PRO A 98 -9.27 -1.56 12.29
N GLN A 99 -8.31 -0.62 12.28
CA GLN A 99 -8.09 0.33 13.36
C GLN A 99 -7.32 1.55 12.85
N PRO A 100 -7.19 2.60 13.67
CA PRO A 100 -6.29 3.70 13.36
C PRO A 100 -4.82 3.27 13.39
N VAL A 101 -4.10 3.49 12.28
CA VAL A 101 -2.70 3.09 12.09
C VAL A 101 -1.82 4.29 11.74
N ASP A 102 -0.56 4.21 12.16
CA ASP A 102 0.51 5.10 11.71
C ASP A 102 1.39 4.30 10.76
N ILE A 103 1.62 4.79 9.54
CA ILE A 103 2.38 4.03 8.54
C ILE A 103 3.64 4.76 8.09
N VAL A 104 4.64 3.97 7.76
CA VAL A 104 5.89 4.42 7.13
C VAL A 104 5.92 3.82 5.74
N VAL A 105 5.85 4.67 4.71
CA VAL A 105 5.88 4.27 3.29
C VAL A 105 7.22 4.61 2.65
N THR A 106 7.44 4.17 1.42
CA THR A 106 8.67 4.47 0.68
C THR A 106 8.42 5.37 -0.54
N LEU A 107 9.50 6.02 -1.01
CA LEU A 107 9.57 6.61 -2.34
C LEU A 107 10.85 6.14 -3.04
N PRO A 108 10.81 5.89 -4.36
CA PRO A 108 12.02 5.66 -5.15
C PRO A 108 13.05 6.77 -4.92
N LEU A 109 14.34 6.45 -4.98
CA LEU A 109 15.41 7.40 -4.66
C LEU A 109 15.30 8.71 -5.47
N GLY A 110 15.05 8.62 -6.78
CA GLY A 110 14.89 9.80 -7.64
C GLY A 110 13.61 10.61 -7.42
N GLU A 111 12.66 10.07 -6.64
CA GLU A 111 11.47 10.82 -6.19
C GLU A 111 11.68 11.41 -4.79
N TYR A 112 12.45 10.74 -3.94
CA TYR A 112 12.75 11.18 -2.58
C TYR A 112 13.83 12.27 -2.54
N LEU A 113 14.85 12.17 -3.39
CA LEU A 113 15.96 13.12 -3.47
C LEU A 113 15.78 14.06 -4.67
N ASP A 114 16.19 15.31 -4.51
CA ASP A 114 16.26 16.31 -5.58
C ASP A 114 17.61 16.22 -6.33
N GLU A 115 17.83 17.15 -7.27
CA GLU A 115 19.05 17.21 -8.09
C GLU A 115 20.34 17.47 -7.30
N ASN A 116 20.24 17.85 -6.01
CA ASN A 116 21.36 18.11 -5.11
C ASN A 116 21.46 17.05 -4.00
N ASP A 117 20.86 15.88 -4.20
CA ASP A 117 20.79 14.79 -3.23
C ASP A 117 20.17 15.20 -1.88
N GLN A 118 19.31 16.23 -1.87
CA GLN A 118 18.57 16.65 -0.69
C GLN A 118 17.13 16.12 -0.72
N PRO A 119 16.47 15.92 0.42
CA PRO A 119 15.08 15.47 0.45
C PRO A 119 14.14 16.42 -0.31
N ASN A 120 13.48 15.92 -1.36
CA ASN A 120 12.47 16.64 -2.10
C ASN A 120 11.17 16.70 -1.28
N LEU A 121 11.05 17.77 -0.48
CA LEU A 121 9.93 17.95 0.45
C LEU A 121 8.56 18.02 -0.26
N ALA A 122 8.52 18.52 -1.51
CA ALA A 122 7.29 18.60 -2.28
C ALA A 122 6.77 17.20 -2.64
N ASN A 123 7.64 16.32 -3.13
CA ASN A 123 7.30 14.93 -3.42
C ASN A 123 6.95 14.15 -2.16
N ILE A 124 7.70 14.34 -1.08
CA ILE A 124 7.43 13.70 0.21
C ILE A 124 6.05 14.09 0.75
N GLU A 125 5.69 15.38 0.75
CA GLU A 125 4.36 15.80 1.19
C GLU A 125 3.26 15.35 0.23
N ARG A 126 3.52 15.34 -1.08
CA ARG A 126 2.58 14.78 -2.06
C ARG A 126 2.29 13.31 -1.78
N LYS A 127 3.32 12.50 -1.48
CA LYS A 127 3.17 11.09 -1.10
C LYS A 127 2.35 10.94 0.18
N LYS A 128 2.67 11.72 1.22
CA LYS A 128 1.91 11.69 2.48
C LYS A 128 0.44 12.05 2.28
N ASN A 129 0.15 13.08 1.48
CA ASN A 129 -1.21 13.49 1.18
C ASN A 129 -1.97 12.43 0.38
N ASN A 130 -1.30 11.80 -0.60
CA ASN A 130 -1.86 10.68 -1.36
C ASN A 130 -2.31 9.54 -0.43
N VAL A 131 -1.39 9.10 0.44
CA VAL A 131 -1.57 7.93 1.29
C VAL A 131 -2.56 8.16 2.45
N ARG A 132 -2.83 9.41 2.83
CA ARG A 132 -3.84 9.74 3.87
C ARG A 132 -5.28 9.68 3.37
N ARG A 133 -5.50 9.54 2.06
CA ARG A 133 -6.85 9.53 1.49
C ARG A 133 -7.65 8.34 2.02
N ALA A 134 -8.94 8.55 2.22
CA ALA A 134 -9.82 7.54 2.77
C ALA A 134 -10.17 6.50 1.68
N VAL A 135 -10.11 5.22 2.05
CA VAL A 135 -10.56 4.11 1.21
C VAL A 135 -11.67 3.37 1.94
N THR A 136 -12.77 3.12 1.22
CA THR A 136 -13.85 2.28 1.71
C THR A 136 -13.81 0.91 1.05
N VAL A 137 -14.15 -0.13 1.82
CA VAL A 137 -14.14 -1.52 1.37
C VAL A 137 -15.55 -2.07 1.47
N GLN A 138 -16.05 -2.65 0.39
CA GLN A 138 -17.41 -3.19 0.36
C GLN A 138 -17.58 -4.30 1.42
N GLY A 139 -18.55 -4.11 2.32
CA GLY A 139 -18.94 -5.11 3.31
C GLY A 139 -17.92 -5.35 4.43
N ARG A 140 -16.97 -4.43 4.65
CA ARG A 140 -15.94 -4.54 5.69
C ARG A 140 -15.71 -3.21 6.41
N GLU A 141 -15.14 -3.27 7.61
CA GLU A 141 -14.59 -2.11 8.28
C GLU A 141 -13.27 -1.67 7.63
N ASN A 142 -12.95 -0.38 7.73
CA ASN A 142 -11.82 0.24 7.06
C ASN A 142 -10.72 0.60 8.06
N PHE A 143 -9.46 0.50 7.63
CA PHE A 143 -8.36 1.12 8.34
C PHE A 143 -8.42 2.65 8.21
N THR A 144 -7.97 3.36 9.24
CA THR A 144 -7.80 4.82 9.19
C THR A 144 -6.32 5.15 9.32
N ILE A 145 -5.71 5.68 8.27
CA ILE A 145 -4.32 6.11 8.29
C ILE A 145 -4.23 7.49 8.98
N ARG A 146 -3.67 7.53 10.20
CA ARG A 146 -3.56 8.77 10.99
C ARG A 146 -2.31 9.57 10.68
N LYS A 147 -1.16 8.89 10.63
CA LYS A 147 0.15 9.50 10.41
C LYS A 147 0.86 8.74 9.30
N VAL A 148 1.49 9.51 8.41
CA VAL A 148 2.33 8.99 7.32
C VAL A 148 3.73 9.58 7.47
N SER A 149 4.73 8.70 7.53
CA SER A 149 6.14 9.04 7.35
C SER A 149 6.63 8.43 6.04
N VAL A 150 7.62 9.05 5.40
CA VAL A 150 8.17 8.58 4.13
C VAL A 150 9.68 8.39 4.28
N LEU A 151 10.19 7.24 3.84
CA LEU A 151 11.61 6.95 3.75
C LEU A 151 12.02 6.81 2.27
N PRO A 152 13.29 7.09 1.92
CA PRO A 152 13.81 6.70 0.62
C PRO A 152 13.90 5.17 0.53
N GLU A 153 13.65 4.62 -0.65
CA GLU A 153 14.04 3.25 -0.96
C GLU A 153 15.57 3.08 -0.88
N SER A 154 16.04 1.82 -0.85
CA SER A 154 17.45 1.42 -0.76
C SER A 154 18.16 1.76 0.57
N VAL A 155 18.13 3.01 1.04
CA VAL A 155 18.91 3.44 2.22
C VAL A 155 18.58 2.63 3.49
N PRO A 156 17.30 2.41 3.86
CA PRO A 156 16.98 1.61 5.04
C PRO A 156 17.49 0.16 4.98
N ALA A 157 17.63 -0.41 3.79
CA ALA A 157 18.12 -1.77 3.62
C ALA A 157 19.62 -1.91 3.91
N GLY A 158 20.40 -0.85 3.67
CA GLY A 158 21.84 -0.81 3.96
C GLY A 158 22.19 -0.24 5.34
N PHE A 159 21.22 0.30 6.08
CA PHE A 159 21.47 1.08 7.30
C PHE A 159 22.28 0.32 8.35
N ASP A 160 21.99 -0.97 8.56
CA ASP A 160 22.71 -1.78 9.54
C ASP A 160 24.20 -1.96 9.23
N VAL A 161 24.59 -1.90 7.95
CA VAL A 161 26.01 -1.93 7.54
C VAL A 161 26.63 -0.54 7.64
N LEU A 162 25.87 0.50 7.28
CA LEU A 162 26.37 1.87 7.20
C LEU A 162 26.52 2.54 8.57
N LYS A 163 25.76 2.14 9.59
CA LYS A 163 25.78 2.78 10.92
C LYS A 163 27.10 2.61 11.68
N ASP A 164 27.88 1.59 11.32
CA ASP A 164 29.13 1.23 11.98
C ASP A 164 30.39 1.67 11.17
N LEU A 165 30.19 2.36 10.04
CA LEU A 165 31.27 2.98 9.24
C LEU A 165 31.64 4.37 9.78
#